data_AF-U5DEM1-F1
#
_entry.id   AF-U5DEM1-F1
#
_cell.length_a   1.000
_cell.length_b   1.000
_cell.length_c   1.000
_cell.angle_alpha   90.00
_cell.angle_beta   90.00
_cell.angle_gamma   90.00
#
_symmetry.space_group_name_H-M   'P 1'
#
loop_
_entity.id
_entity.type
_entity.pdbx_description
1 polymer ?
#
loop_
_entity_poly.entity_id
_entity_poly.type
_entity_poly.pdbx_seq_one_letter_code
_entity_poly.pdbx_strand_id
1 'polypeptide(L)'
;MADILIIDVWADNVHKEFTRIRDVFQRYPYIAFDTEFPGFVHPSNSRAGAEIYYGHNKANVDSLKLIQVGLTFDDEFGSLPTNQYGQQIALQINLCDFDPSWDRYSMEAMNILRISGIDFEKNHTKGVTSQTLADSLASARLVSNPPVHWVTFHGTYDTAYLVKLLNSCTLLPDALSTFLSMVNRIFPNFYDAKHMVHHHYV
;
A
#
# COMPACT_ATOMS: atom_id res chain seq x y z
N MET A 1 21.68 4.04 14.29
CA MET A 1 20.72 3.29 13.45
C MET A 1 21.45 2.95 12.16
N ALA A 2 21.37 1.72 11.67
CA ALA A 2 21.87 1.42 10.34
C ALA A 2 21.08 2.27 9.33
N ASP A 3 21.75 2.88 8.35
CA ASP A 3 21.05 3.63 7.31
C ASP A 3 20.16 2.67 6.51
N ILE A 4 18.85 2.95 6.51
CA ILE A 4 17.88 2.24 5.67
C ILE A 4 18.03 2.80 4.26
N LEU A 5 18.35 1.92 3.31
CA LEU A 5 18.35 2.22 1.89
C LEU A 5 16.92 2.06 1.36
N ILE A 6 16.33 3.18 0.94
CA ILE A 6 15.06 3.18 0.20
C ILE A 6 15.37 2.92 -1.28
N ILE A 7 14.85 1.82 -1.81
CA ILE A 7 14.93 1.51 -3.24
C ILE A 7 13.67 2.07 -3.90
N ASP A 8 13.84 3.10 -4.73
CA ASP A 8 12.77 3.55 -5.61
C ASP A 8 12.49 2.51 -6.69
N VAL A 9 11.25 2.05 -6.74
CA VAL A 9 10.75 1.09 -7.72
C VAL A 9 9.92 1.84 -8.76
N TRP A 10 10.32 1.67 -10.02
CA TRP A 10 9.78 2.24 -11.24
C TRP A 10 9.49 1.12 -12.25
N ALA A 11 8.92 1.45 -13.40
CA ALA A 11 8.56 0.46 -14.42
C ALA A 11 9.75 -0.38 -14.92
N ASP A 12 10.96 0.17 -14.94
CA ASP A 12 12.17 -0.48 -15.44
C ASP A 12 12.80 -1.49 -14.47
N ASN A 13 12.51 -1.39 -13.16
CA ASN A 13 13.10 -2.25 -12.14
C ASN A 13 12.08 -3.06 -11.31
N VAL A 14 10.76 -2.83 -11.44
CA VAL A 14 9.73 -3.53 -10.64
C VAL A 14 9.86 -5.05 -10.69
N HIS A 15 10.02 -5.64 -11.87
CA HIS A 15 10.15 -7.09 -12.00
C HIS A 15 11.42 -7.64 -11.33
N LYS A 16 12.51 -6.88 -11.40
CA LYS A 16 13.79 -7.25 -10.78
C LYS A 16 13.68 -7.23 -9.26
N GLU A 17 13.08 -6.19 -8.69
CA GLU A 17 12.95 -6.07 -7.23
C GLU A 17 11.94 -7.09 -6.68
N PHE A 18 10.80 -7.31 -7.34
CA PHE A 18 9.85 -8.34 -6.91
C PHE A 18 10.36 -9.77 -7.08
N THR A 19 11.26 -10.02 -8.05
CA THR A 19 12.00 -11.29 -8.14
C THR A 19 12.89 -11.50 -6.92
N ARG A 20 13.62 -10.47 -6.49
CA ARG A 20 14.45 -10.55 -5.26
C ARG A 20 13.61 -10.80 -4.02
N ILE A 21 12.47 -10.11 -3.88
CA ILE A 21 11.55 -10.30 -2.76
C ILE A 21 11.06 -11.74 -2.69
N ARG A 22 10.63 -12.29 -3.83
CA ARG A 22 10.14 -13.68 -3.93
C ARG A 22 11.19 -14.69 -3.42
N ASP A 23 12.47 -14.41 -3.63
CA ASP A 23 13.54 -15.32 -3.24
C ASP A 23 13.89 -15.21 -1.74
N VAL A 24 13.41 -14.17 -1.03
CA VAL A 24 13.73 -13.92 0.38
C VAL A 24 12.52 -13.87 1.33
N PHE A 25 11.28 -13.77 0.83
CA PHE A 25 10.08 -13.55 1.68
C PHE A 25 9.90 -14.64 2.75
N GLN A 26 10.36 -15.87 2.51
CA GLN A 26 10.26 -16.94 3.51
C GLN A 26 11.07 -16.65 4.78
N ARG A 27 12.15 -15.88 4.66
CA ARG A 27 12.96 -15.43 5.79
C ARG A 27 12.43 -14.12 6.38
N TYR A 28 11.73 -13.31 5.58
CA TYR A 28 11.17 -12.02 5.98
C TYR A 28 9.65 -12.01 5.70
N PRO A 29 8.84 -12.80 6.44
CA PRO A 29 7.43 -13.03 6.11
C PRO A 29 6.50 -11.90 6.55
N TYR A 30 7.00 -10.93 7.33
CA TYR A 30 6.22 -9.78 7.78
C TYR A 30 6.39 -8.63 6.77
N ILE A 31 5.28 -8.06 6.31
CA ILE A 31 5.24 -7.00 5.32
C ILE A 31 4.52 -5.81 5.94
N ALA A 32 5.29 -4.77 6.27
CA ALA A 32 4.71 -3.48 6.64
C ALA A 32 4.45 -2.66 5.36
N PHE A 33 3.30 -2.00 5.29
CA PHE A 33 2.96 -1.16 4.15
C PHE A 33 2.24 0.12 4.53
N ASP A 34 2.40 1.11 3.66
CA ASP A 34 1.78 2.43 3.72
C ASP A 34 1.55 2.95 2.29
N THR A 35 0.61 3.88 2.09
CA THR A 35 0.32 4.40 0.76
C THR A 35 0.18 5.91 0.72
N GLU A 36 0.54 6.50 -0.42
CA GLU A 36 0.31 7.91 -0.71
C GLU A 36 -0.77 8.04 -1.78
N PHE A 37 -1.76 8.90 -1.52
CA PHE A 37 -2.90 9.13 -2.39
C PHE A 37 -3.36 10.59 -2.30
N PRO A 38 -4.14 11.11 -3.27
CA PRO A 38 -4.40 12.54 -3.41
C PRO A 38 -5.47 13.08 -2.45
N GLY A 39 -5.52 12.58 -1.22
CA GLY A 39 -6.38 13.03 -0.13
C GLY A 39 -7.84 12.56 -0.25
N PHE A 40 -8.77 13.45 0.07
CA PHE A 40 -10.21 13.14 0.12
C PHE A 40 -11.01 14.17 -0.67
N VAL A 41 -11.92 13.69 -1.50
CA VAL A 41 -12.85 14.52 -2.30
C VAL A 41 -14.31 14.30 -1.92
N HIS A 42 -14.57 13.36 -1.02
CA HIS A 42 -15.86 13.13 -0.36
C HIS A 42 -15.69 13.24 1.16
N PRO A 43 -16.74 13.63 1.90
CA PRO A 43 -16.70 13.68 3.36
C PRO A 43 -16.25 12.35 3.97
N SER A 44 -15.50 12.45 5.07
CA SER A 44 -15.04 11.30 5.85
C SER A 44 -15.23 11.62 7.34
N ASN A 45 -15.88 10.70 8.06
CA ASN A 45 -16.09 10.82 9.50
C ASN A 45 -15.70 9.50 10.17
N SER A 46 -14.50 9.46 10.76
CA SER A 46 -13.98 8.29 11.47
C SER A 46 -14.70 7.97 12.78
N ARG A 47 -15.57 8.86 13.26
CA ARG A 47 -16.42 8.61 14.44
C ARG A 47 -17.78 8.01 14.08
N ALA A 48 -18.09 7.86 12.79
CA ALA A 48 -19.32 7.22 12.34
C ALA A 48 -19.30 5.71 12.60
N GLY A 49 -20.46 5.07 12.56
CA GLY A 49 -20.55 3.61 12.58
C GLY A 49 -19.81 2.97 11.40
N ALA A 50 -19.34 1.74 11.57
CA ALA A 50 -18.43 1.06 10.62
C ALA A 50 -18.93 1.07 9.16
N GLU A 51 -20.22 0.79 8.94
CA GLU A 51 -20.83 0.80 7.59
C GLU A 51 -20.78 2.20 6.94
N ILE A 52 -21.08 3.25 7.70
CA ILE A 52 -21.06 4.63 7.20
C ILE A 52 -19.62 5.06 6.93
N TYR A 53 -18.69 4.73 7.83
CA TYR A 53 -17.28 5.03 7.64
C TYR A 53 -16.71 4.31 6.43
N TYR A 54 -17.09 3.05 6.22
CA TYR A 54 -16.74 2.30 5.01
C TYR A 54 -17.31 2.95 3.74
N GLY A 55 -18.56 3.40 3.76
CA GLY A 55 -19.16 4.14 2.63
C GLY A 55 -18.36 5.39 2.24
N HIS A 56 -17.86 6.15 3.22
CA HIS A 56 -16.98 7.29 2.97
C HIS A 56 -15.62 6.87 2.41
N ASN A 57 -15.03 5.82 2.95
CA ASN A 57 -13.76 5.26 2.48
C ASN A 57 -13.86 4.80 1.03
N LYS A 58 -14.87 3.96 0.73
CA LYS A 58 -15.22 3.50 -0.61
C LYS A 58 -15.36 4.65 -1.59
N ALA A 59 -16.18 5.66 -1.26
CA ALA A 59 -16.44 6.78 -2.17
C ALA A 59 -15.16 7.53 -2.58
N ASN A 60 -14.27 7.75 -1.62
CA ASN A 60 -12.96 8.38 -1.87
C ASN A 60 -12.03 7.47 -2.67
N VAL A 61 -11.84 6.22 -2.27
CA VAL A 61 -10.95 5.25 -2.94
C VAL A 61 -11.40 4.97 -4.37
N ASP A 62 -12.70 4.87 -4.62
CA ASP A 62 -13.25 4.67 -5.96
C ASP A 62 -13.04 5.89 -6.86
N SER A 63 -13.08 7.10 -6.29
CA SER A 63 -12.97 8.37 -7.03
C SER A 63 -11.55 8.85 -7.29
N LEU A 64 -10.56 8.21 -6.66
CA LEU A 64 -9.17 8.65 -6.64
C LEU A 64 -8.24 7.52 -7.08
N LYS A 65 -7.00 7.88 -7.39
CA LYS A 65 -5.95 6.93 -7.80
C LYS A 65 -4.78 6.98 -6.84
N LEU A 66 -4.19 5.81 -6.58
CA LEU A 66 -3.04 5.64 -5.72
C LEU A 66 -1.79 6.23 -6.41
N ILE A 67 -0.88 6.81 -5.64
CA ILE A 67 0.32 7.48 -6.16
C ILE A 67 1.58 6.70 -5.79
N GLN A 68 1.65 6.19 -4.56
CA GLN A 68 2.83 5.48 -4.07
C GLN A 68 2.43 4.36 -3.09
N VAL A 69 3.25 3.32 -3.03
CA VAL A 69 3.16 2.26 -2.02
C VAL A 69 4.55 2.06 -1.40
N GLY A 70 4.65 2.18 -0.08
CA GLY A 70 5.82 1.78 0.69
C GLY A 70 5.69 0.32 1.13
N LEU A 71 6.77 -0.46 0.98
CA LEU A 71 6.85 -1.83 1.50
C LEU A 71 8.15 -2.04 2.26
N THR A 72 8.04 -2.59 3.47
CA THR A 72 9.17 -3.09 4.27
C THR A 72 8.93 -4.54 4.61
N PHE A 73 10.02 -5.33 4.65
CA PHE A 73 9.98 -6.75 4.92
C PHE A 73 10.79 -7.05 6.18
N ASP A 74 10.24 -7.85 7.08
CA ASP A 74 10.83 -8.13 8.39
C ASP A 74 10.79 -9.63 8.69
N ASP A 75 11.81 -10.11 9.39
CA ASP A 75 11.79 -11.43 10.04
C ASP A 75 11.03 -11.38 11.37
N GLU A 76 10.88 -12.52 12.04
CA GLU A 76 10.17 -12.63 13.32
C GLU A 76 10.82 -11.84 14.47
N PHE A 77 12.05 -11.32 14.28
CA PHE A 77 12.77 -10.51 15.25
C PHE A 77 12.76 -9.01 14.88
N GLY A 78 12.10 -8.63 13.78
CA GLY A 78 12.06 -7.24 13.30
C GLY A 78 13.33 -6.81 12.55
N SER A 79 14.06 -7.75 11.95
CA SER A 79 15.23 -7.45 11.12
C SER A 79 14.86 -7.39 9.64
N LEU A 80 15.29 -6.31 8.97
CA LEU A 80 15.06 -6.10 7.54
C LEU A 80 16.08 -6.87 6.67
N PRO A 81 15.72 -7.23 5.42
CA PRO A 81 16.69 -7.74 4.46
C PRO A 81 17.77 -6.70 4.16
N THR A 82 19.00 -7.16 3.97
CA THR A 82 20.15 -6.30 3.69
C THR A 82 20.70 -6.47 2.28
N ASN A 83 21.23 -5.41 1.70
CA ASN A 83 22.03 -5.49 0.47
C ASN A 83 23.40 -6.13 0.73
N GLN A 84 24.21 -6.28 -0.33
CA GLN A 84 25.57 -6.83 -0.26
C GLN A 84 26.55 -6.05 0.63
N TYR A 85 26.19 -4.82 1.02
CA TYR A 85 26.97 -3.95 1.91
C TYR A 85 26.41 -3.90 3.33
N GLY A 86 25.39 -4.71 3.65
CA GLY A 86 24.78 -4.76 4.98
C GLY A 86 23.77 -3.65 5.28
N GLN A 87 23.35 -2.85 4.29
CA GLN A 87 22.32 -1.81 4.49
C GLN A 87 20.94 -2.44 4.44
N GLN A 88 20.09 -2.10 5.40
CA GLN A 88 18.68 -2.53 5.43
C GLN A 88 17.90 -1.92 4.26
N ILE A 89 16.95 -2.65 3.71
CA ILE A 89 16.22 -2.25 2.50
C ILE A 89 14.73 -2.04 2.81
N ALA A 90 14.20 -0.91 2.33
CA ALA A 90 12.77 -0.69 2.15
C ALA A 90 12.50 -0.33 0.68
N LEU A 91 11.28 -0.59 0.20
CA LEU A 91 10.88 -0.31 -1.17
C LEU A 91 9.87 0.83 -1.21
N GLN A 92 10.05 1.72 -2.18
CA GLN A 92 9.12 2.79 -2.49
C GLN A 92 8.64 2.62 -3.94
N ILE A 93 7.43 2.12 -4.14
CA ILE A 93 6.86 1.86 -5.45
C ILE A 93 6.11 3.10 -5.91
N ASN A 94 6.54 3.68 -7.03
CA ASN A 94 5.97 4.90 -7.60
C ASN A 94 5.02 4.55 -8.76
N LEU A 95 3.75 4.95 -8.66
CA LEU A 95 2.73 4.60 -9.65
C LEU A 95 2.54 5.70 -10.71
N CYS A 96 2.13 5.30 -11.93
CA CYS A 96 1.91 6.22 -13.06
C CYS A 96 0.44 6.50 -13.37
N ASP A 97 -0.52 5.84 -12.73
CA ASP A 97 -1.93 5.91 -13.14
C ASP A 97 -2.57 7.28 -12.83
N PHE A 98 -2.04 8.02 -11.86
CA PHE A 98 -2.51 9.33 -11.45
C PHE A 98 -1.90 10.45 -12.30
N ASP A 99 -2.75 11.27 -12.92
CA ASP A 99 -2.39 12.48 -13.64
C ASP A 99 -3.16 13.68 -13.04
N PRO A 100 -2.47 14.65 -12.40
CA PRO A 100 -3.12 15.82 -11.80
C PRO A 100 -3.78 16.76 -12.81
N SER A 101 -3.60 16.57 -14.11
CA SER A 101 -4.29 17.32 -15.17
C SER A 101 -5.72 16.85 -15.39
N TRP A 102 -6.02 15.58 -15.09
CA TRP A 102 -7.29 14.93 -15.40
C TRP A 102 -7.99 14.33 -14.19
N ASP A 103 -7.21 13.84 -13.23
CA ASP A 103 -7.73 13.12 -12.08
C ASP A 103 -8.16 14.06 -10.96
N ARG A 104 -9.11 13.58 -10.16
CA ARG A 104 -9.60 14.31 -8.99
C ARG A 104 -8.56 14.22 -7.87
N TYR A 105 -8.48 15.28 -7.07
CA TYR A 105 -7.62 15.34 -5.89
C TYR A 105 -8.08 16.42 -4.91
N SER A 106 -7.54 16.39 -3.70
CA SER A 106 -7.56 17.51 -2.76
C SER A 106 -6.35 18.42 -2.96
N MET A 107 -6.57 19.73 -3.09
CA MET A 107 -5.49 20.72 -3.22
C MET A 107 -4.51 20.67 -2.03
N GLU A 108 -5.03 20.44 -0.82
CA GLU A 108 -4.21 20.35 0.39
C GLU A 108 -3.26 19.15 0.33
N ALA A 109 -3.79 17.97 -0.02
CA ALA A 109 -2.99 16.77 -0.18
C ALA A 109 -1.94 16.92 -1.29
N MET A 110 -2.31 17.51 -2.43
CA MET A 110 -1.36 17.76 -3.51
C MET A 110 -0.21 18.69 -3.10
N ASN A 111 -0.47 19.69 -2.27
CA ASN A 111 0.59 20.56 -1.77
C ASN A 111 1.54 19.81 -0.85
N ILE A 112 1.00 19.00 0.08
CA ILE A 112 1.81 18.17 0.98
C ILE A 112 2.67 17.20 0.18
N LEU A 113 2.09 16.46 -0.78
CA LEU A 113 2.83 15.50 -1.60
C LEU A 113 3.98 16.14 -2.39
N ARG A 114 3.78 17.34 -2.96
CA ARG A 114 4.85 18.08 -3.64
C ARG A 114 5.96 18.50 -2.68
N ILE A 115 5.61 18.97 -1.49
CA ILE A 115 6.58 19.35 -0.45
C ILE A 115 7.37 18.12 0.05
N SER A 116 6.70 16.96 0.13
CA SER A 116 7.32 15.67 0.47
C SER A 116 8.19 15.10 -0.65
N GLY A 117 8.25 15.74 -1.82
CA GLY A 117 9.16 15.38 -2.90
C GLY A 117 8.57 14.47 -3.99
N ILE A 118 7.25 14.30 -4.06
CA ILE A 118 6.61 13.57 -5.16
C ILE A 118 6.76 14.37 -6.47
N ASP A 119 7.37 13.73 -7.46
CA ASP A 119 7.53 14.24 -8.81
C ASP A 119 6.48 13.60 -9.75
N PHE A 120 5.34 14.27 -9.88
CA PHE A 120 4.21 13.78 -10.67
C PHE A 120 4.53 13.55 -12.15
N GLU A 121 5.45 14.33 -12.73
CA GLU A 121 5.88 14.13 -14.12
C GLU A 121 6.71 12.85 -14.24
N LYS A 122 7.59 12.59 -13.28
CA LYS A 122 8.35 11.34 -13.20
C LYS A 122 7.44 10.14 -12.93
N ASN A 123 6.45 10.27 -12.04
CA ASN A 123 5.40 9.27 -11.84
C ASN A 123 4.72 8.92 -13.16
N HIS A 124 4.20 9.91 -13.89
CA HIS A 124 3.51 9.69 -15.15
C HIS A 124 4.41 9.02 -16.21
N THR A 125 5.68 9.42 -16.31
CA THR A 125 6.58 8.93 -17.37
C THR A 125 7.36 7.65 -17.04
N LYS A 126 7.58 7.34 -15.76
CA LYS A 126 8.42 6.21 -15.32
C LYS A 126 7.76 5.29 -14.30
N GLY A 127 6.60 5.67 -13.78
CA GLY A 127 5.91 4.92 -12.74
C GLY A 127 5.43 3.55 -13.20
N VAL A 128 5.22 2.68 -12.22
CA VAL A 128 4.64 1.35 -12.38
C VAL A 128 3.13 1.50 -12.56
N THR A 129 2.52 0.75 -13.48
CA THR A 129 1.05 0.71 -13.55
C THR A 129 0.49 -0.08 -12.35
N SER A 130 -0.69 0.28 -11.86
CA SER A 130 -1.37 -0.46 -10.79
C SER A 130 -1.52 -1.95 -11.13
N GLN A 131 -1.77 -2.27 -12.41
CA GLN A 131 -1.86 -3.66 -12.88
C GLN A 131 -0.51 -4.38 -12.78
N THR A 132 0.59 -3.74 -13.20
CA THR A 132 1.94 -4.32 -13.07
C THR A 132 2.31 -4.57 -11.62
N LEU A 133 1.94 -3.67 -10.70
CA LEU A 133 2.15 -3.87 -9.26
C LEU A 133 1.32 -5.06 -8.74
N ALA A 134 0.04 -5.15 -9.12
CA ALA A 134 -0.84 -6.26 -8.75
C ALA A 134 -0.26 -7.61 -9.18
N ASP A 135 0.17 -7.70 -10.45
CA ASP A 135 0.76 -8.90 -11.03
C ASP A 135 2.09 -9.27 -10.34
N SER A 136 2.87 -8.26 -9.95
CA SER A 136 4.15 -8.45 -9.26
C SER A 136 3.96 -8.97 -7.83
N LEU A 137 3.00 -8.42 -7.08
CA LEU A 137 2.61 -8.91 -5.74
C LEU A 137 2.13 -10.37 -5.79
N ALA A 138 1.31 -10.70 -6.78
CA ALA A 138 0.83 -12.07 -7.00
C ALA A 138 1.97 -13.02 -7.38
N SER A 139 2.81 -12.63 -8.34
CA SER A 139 3.93 -13.45 -8.84
C SER A 139 5.02 -13.67 -7.78
N ALA A 140 5.20 -12.70 -6.86
CA ALA A 140 6.09 -12.83 -5.71
C ALA A 140 5.46 -13.64 -4.56
N ARG A 141 4.21 -14.11 -4.71
CA ARG A 141 3.47 -14.90 -3.71
C ARG A 141 3.25 -14.17 -2.40
N LEU A 142 3.04 -12.85 -2.44
CA LEU A 142 2.86 -12.02 -1.24
C LEU A 142 1.39 -11.88 -0.81
N VAL A 143 0.45 -12.22 -1.70
CA VAL A 143 -0.99 -12.13 -1.48
C VAL A 143 -1.63 -13.51 -1.50
N SER A 144 -2.73 -13.69 -0.76
CA SER A 144 -3.43 -14.97 -0.58
C SER A 144 -2.49 -16.10 -0.11
N ASN A 145 -1.46 -15.76 0.67
CA ASN A 145 -0.41 -16.69 1.09
C ASN A 145 -0.36 -16.77 2.63
N PRO A 146 -0.82 -17.89 3.25
CA PRO A 146 -0.93 -18.02 4.70
C PRO A 146 0.33 -17.81 5.55
N PRO A 147 1.57 -18.01 5.05
CA PRO A 147 2.78 -17.66 5.80
C PRO A 147 3.10 -16.15 5.84
N VAL A 148 2.42 -15.32 5.04
CA VAL A 148 2.71 -13.89 4.96
C VAL A 148 1.85 -13.12 5.97
N HIS A 149 2.47 -12.17 6.66
CA HIS A 149 1.85 -11.31 7.67
C HIS A 149 1.88 -9.86 7.23
N TRP A 150 0.72 -9.29 6.91
CA TRP A 150 0.59 -7.89 6.51
C TRP A 150 0.35 -7.00 7.72
N VAL A 151 1.08 -5.89 7.81
CA VAL A 151 1.02 -4.94 8.91
C VAL A 151 0.84 -3.53 8.34
N THR A 152 -0.06 -2.76 8.95
CA THR A 152 -0.29 -1.35 8.61
C THR A 152 -0.48 -0.53 9.88
N PHE A 153 -0.58 0.79 9.74
CA PHE A 153 -0.88 1.69 10.85
C PHE A 153 -2.00 2.66 10.44
N HIS A 154 -3.18 2.54 11.06
CA HIS A 154 -4.36 3.33 10.68
C HIS A 154 -4.78 3.09 9.21
N GLY A 155 -4.59 1.87 8.74
CA GLY A 155 -4.47 1.56 7.32
C GLY A 155 -5.79 1.34 6.59
N THR A 156 -6.88 1.98 7.02
CA THR A 156 -8.21 1.74 6.42
C THR A 156 -8.22 2.13 4.94
N TYR A 157 -7.61 3.26 4.59
CA TYR A 157 -7.52 3.72 3.21
C TYR A 157 -6.47 2.94 2.43
N ASP A 158 -5.31 2.68 3.03
CA ASP A 158 -4.21 1.93 2.43
C ASP A 158 -4.65 0.53 2.01
N THR A 159 -5.36 -0.16 2.90
CA THR A 159 -5.93 -1.50 2.64
C THR A 159 -6.95 -1.44 1.52
N ALA A 160 -7.84 -0.44 1.52
CA ALA A 160 -8.86 -0.30 0.49
C ALA A 160 -8.25 -0.05 -0.90
N TYR A 161 -7.19 0.76 -0.99
CA TYR A 161 -6.44 0.95 -2.22
C TYR A 161 -5.77 -0.33 -2.71
N LEU A 162 -5.10 -1.09 -1.83
CA LEU A 162 -4.48 -2.36 -2.22
C LEU A 162 -5.52 -3.40 -2.64
N VAL A 163 -6.67 -3.50 -1.96
CA VAL A 163 -7.77 -4.37 -2.37
C VAL A 163 -8.29 -4.00 -3.76
N LYS A 164 -8.51 -2.70 -4.02
CA LYS A 164 -8.93 -2.20 -5.35
C LYS A 164 -7.91 -2.57 -6.41
N LEU A 165 -6.62 -2.33 -6.14
CA LEU A 165 -5.51 -2.65 -7.04
C LEU A 165 -5.46 -4.14 -7.36
N LEU A 166 -5.53 -5.00 -6.33
CA LEU A 166 -5.49 -6.46 -6.47
C LEU A 166 -6.79 -7.07 -7.02
N ASN A 167 -7.86 -6.28 -7.10
CA ASN A 167 -9.12 -6.64 -7.75
C ASN A 167 -9.26 -5.97 -9.13
N SER A 168 -8.16 -5.90 -9.88
CA SER A 168 -8.10 -5.38 -11.25
C SER A 168 -8.60 -3.94 -11.38
N CYS A 169 -8.34 -3.10 -10.37
CA CYS A 169 -8.75 -1.71 -10.31
C CYS A 169 -10.27 -1.47 -10.47
N THR A 170 -11.09 -2.48 -10.20
CA THR A 170 -12.56 -2.36 -10.21
C THR A 170 -13.06 -1.66 -8.94
N LEU A 171 -14.28 -1.11 -9.00
CA LEU A 171 -14.90 -0.45 -7.85
C LEU A 171 -14.98 -1.41 -6.65
N LEU A 172 -14.78 -0.86 -5.45
CA LEU A 172 -14.92 -1.63 -4.22
C LEU A 172 -16.38 -2.10 -4.04
N PRO A 173 -16.61 -3.18 -3.27
CA PRO A 173 -17.97 -3.68 -2.99
C PRO A 173 -18.83 -2.66 -2.25
N ASP A 174 -20.15 -2.71 -2.44
CA ASP A 174 -21.06 -1.81 -1.71
C ASP A 174 -21.23 -2.19 -0.24
N ALA A 175 -21.20 -3.49 0.07
CA ALA A 175 -21.35 -4.00 1.43
C ALA A 175 -19.99 -4.15 2.13
N LEU A 176 -19.88 -3.63 3.36
CA LEU A 176 -18.67 -3.78 4.19
C LEU A 176 -18.31 -5.25 4.41
N SER A 177 -19.30 -6.11 4.63
CA SER A 177 -19.06 -7.55 4.83
C SER A 177 -18.38 -8.22 3.64
N THR A 178 -18.75 -7.83 2.41
CA THR A 178 -18.11 -8.30 1.17
C THR A 178 -16.68 -7.79 1.07
N PHE A 179 -16.45 -6.51 1.39
CA PHE A 179 -15.11 -5.93 1.41
C PHE A 179 -14.20 -6.63 2.43
N LEU A 180 -14.67 -6.85 3.66
CA LEU A 180 -13.91 -7.56 4.69
C LEU A 180 -13.60 -9.00 4.28
N SER A 181 -14.53 -9.66 3.57
CA SER A 181 -14.28 -11.00 3.01
C SER A 181 -13.18 -10.98 1.95
N MET A 182 -13.10 -9.91 1.13
CA MET A 182 -12.00 -9.73 0.18
C MET A 182 -10.68 -9.47 0.90
N VAL A 183 -10.66 -8.62 1.92
CA VAL A 183 -9.47 -8.36 2.75
C VAL A 183 -8.93 -9.67 3.32
N ASN A 184 -9.78 -10.48 3.98
CA ASN A 184 -9.36 -11.76 4.57
C ASN A 184 -8.83 -12.77 3.54
N ARG A 185 -9.40 -12.77 2.32
CA ARG A 185 -8.92 -13.63 1.24
C ARG A 185 -7.55 -13.20 0.72
N ILE A 186 -7.35 -11.89 0.58
CA ILE A 186 -6.12 -11.31 0.00
C ILE A 186 -4.99 -11.29 1.04
N PHE A 187 -5.31 -10.98 2.30
CA PHE A 187 -4.38 -10.79 3.41
C PHE A 187 -4.79 -11.69 4.59
N PRO A 188 -4.45 -12.99 4.55
CA PRO A 188 -4.95 -13.96 5.53
C PRO A 188 -4.47 -13.69 6.96
N ASN A 189 -3.28 -13.11 7.13
CA ASN A 189 -2.82 -12.56 8.40
C ASN A 189 -2.61 -11.05 8.23
N PHE A 190 -3.45 -10.26 8.88
CA PHE A 190 -3.48 -8.81 8.71
C PHE A 190 -3.61 -8.12 10.08
N TYR A 191 -2.76 -7.13 10.31
CA TYR A 191 -2.67 -6.43 11.59
C TYR A 191 -2.64 -4.92 11.37
N ASP A 192 -3.55 -4.18 12.02
CA ASP A 192 -3.45 -2.74 12.13
C ASP A 192 -2.83 -2.39 13.50
N ALA A 193 -1.59 -1.89 13.48
CA ALA A 193 -0.83 -1.55 14.67
C ALA A 193 -1.52 -0.49 15.52
N LYS A 194 -2.23 0.48 14.92
CA LYS A 194 -2.98 1.48 15.69
C LYS A 194 -4.14 0.82 16.43
N HIS A 195 -4.84 -0.11 15.78
CA HIS A 195 -5.93 -0.86 16.41
C HIS A 195 -5.42 -1.74 17.56
N MET A 196 -4.31 -2.45 17.35
CA MET A 196 -3.68 -3.28 18.39
C MET A 196 -3.29 -2.44 19.61
N VAL A 197 -2.63 -1.30 19.39
CA VAL A 197 -2.22 -0.39 20.47
C VAL A 197 -3.42 0.10 21.29
N HIS A 198 -4.56 0.44 20.65
CA HIS A 198 -5.78 0.83 21.38
C HIS A 198 -6.37 -0.28 22.26
N HIS A 199 -6.13 -1.55 21.94
CA HIS A 199 -6.61 -2.71 22.70
C HIS A 199 -5.55 -3.28 23.66
N HIS A 200 -4.33 -2.73 23.68
CA HIS A 200 -3.23 -3.16 24.54
C HIS A 200 -2.91 -2.19 25.68
N TYR A 201 -3.53 -1.00 25.72
CA TYR A 201 -3.48 -0.15 26.92
C TYR A 201 -4.45 -0.68 27.98
N VAL A 202 -3.89 -1.10 29.12
CA VAL A 202 -4.58 -1.36 30.40
C VAL A 202 -4.81 -0.04 31.12
#